data_AF-A0AA44TDI3-F1
#
_entry.id   AF-A0AA44TDI3-F1
#
_cell.length_a   1.000
_cell.length_b   1.000
_cell.length_c   1.000
_cell.angle_alpha   90.00
_cell.angle_beta   90.00
_cell.angle_gamma   90.00
#
_symmetry.space_group_name_H-M   'P 1'
#
loop_
_entity.id
_entity.type
_entity.pdbx_description
1 polymer ?
#
loop_
_entity_poly.entity_id
_entity_poly.type
_entity_poly.pdbx_seq_one_letter_code
_entity_poly.pdbx_strand_id
1 'polypeptide(L)'
;MRQVQSNLYEISMSGGQELMWYNVEVKRGNHVYEFEIYRASDTISVFYVDQSGRQQTIASTEEMLTMLVYEADKKRYRNIVGDAKWVLLDGLQSQRGMTREEELAFYYLKENVLDEMVAELEA
;
A
#
# COMPACT_ATOMS: atom_id res chain seq x y z
N MET A 1 -12.60 -25.26 16.84
CA MET A 1 -11.94 -24.78 18.08
C MET A 1 -10.86 -25.79 18.46
N ARG A 2 -9.58 -25.41 18.47
CA ARG A 2 -8.54 -26.21 19.12
C ARG A 2 -8.10 -25.46 20.36
N GLN A 3 -8.31 -26.09 21.50
CA GLN A 3 -7.91 -25.58 22.80
C GLN A 3 -6.64 -26.36 23.18
N VAL A 4 -5.53 -25.66 23.35
CA VAL A 4 -4.31 -26.26 23.91
C VAL A 4 -4.12 -25.63 25.28
N GLN A 5 -4.18 -26.46 26.31
CA GLN A 5 -4.10 -26.04 27.70
C GLN A 5 -2.65 -26.17 28.17
N SER A 6 -2.05 -25.06 28.61
CA SER A 6 -0.80 -25.02 29.36
C SER A 6 -1.04 -24.19 30.62
N ASN A 7 -0.53 -24.64 31.78
CA ASN A 7 -0.86 -24.15 33.11
C ASN A 7 -0.31 -22.74 33.45
N LEU A 8 0.04 -21.91 32.45
CA LEU A 8 0.58 -20.57 32.70
C LEU A 8 0.00 -19.45 31.83
N TYR A 9 -0.59 -19.72 30.66
CA TYR A 9 -1.23 -18.69 29.84
C TYR A 9 -2.37 -19.28 29.01
N GLU A 10 -3.54 -18.66 29.08
CA GLU A 10 -4.64 -18.92 28.15
C GLU A 10 -4.48 -17.99 26.95
N ILE A 11 -4.11 -18.56 25.80
CA ILE A 11 -4.04 -17.85 24.53
C ILE A 11 -5.27 -18.24 23.72
N SER A 12 -6.28 -17.36 23.70
CA SER A 12 -7.40 -17.47 22.78
C SER A 12 -7.07 -16.71 21.50
N MET A 13 -6.70 -17.43 20.44
CA MET A 13 -6.70 -16.85 19.10
C MET A 13 -8.08 -17.11 18.47
N SER A 14 -8.83 -16.03 18.22
CA SER A 14 -9.92 -16.06 17.23
C SER A 14 -9.31 -16.53 15.90
N GLY A 15 -9.97 -17.47 15.22
CA GLY A 15 -9.42 -18.20 14.07
C GLY A 15 -8.70 -17.30 13.07
N GLY A 16 -7.53 -17.76 12.61
CA GLY A 16 -6.71 -17.02 11.66
C GLY A 16 -7.50 -16.69 10.41
N GLN A 17 -7.68 -15.40 10.14
CA GLN A 17 -8.05 -14.92 8.82
C GLN A 17 -6.89 -15.28 7.89
N GLU A 18 -7.16 -15.97 6.79
CA GLU A 18 -6.16 -16.37 5.81
C GLU A 18 -5.63 -15.10 5.13
N LEU A 19 -4.43 -14.65 5.52
CA LEU A 19 -3.75 -13.53 4.87
C LEU A 19 -3.34 -14.00 3.47
N MET A 20 -4.00 -13.44 2.45
CA MET A 20 -3.66 -13.71 1.06
C MET A 20 -2.62 -12.68 0.60
N TRP A 21 -1.52 -13.16 0.02
CA TRP A 21 -0.41 -12.34 -0.47
C TRP A 21 -0.19 -12.56 -1.96
N TYR A 22 -0.17 -11.45 -2.72
CA TYR A 22 0.00 -11.46 -4.17
C TYR A 22 1.15 -10.55 -4.58
N ASN A 23 2.07 -11.08 -5.38
CA ASN A 23 3.09 -10.30 -6.09
C ASN A 23 2.57 -10.00 -7.50
N VAL A 24 2.52 -8.73 -7.87
CA VAL A 24 1.97 -8.28 -9.16
C VAL A 24 3.01 -7.45 -9.92
N GLU A 25 3.22 -7.81 -11.18
CA GLU A 25 4.09 -7.08 -12.09
C GLU A 25 3.25 -6.37 -13.16
N VAL A 26 3.34 -5.04 -13.23
CA VAL A 26 2.78 -4.26 -14.33
C VAL A 26 3.88 -3.95 -15.33
N LYS A 27 3.74 -4.42 -16.58
CA LYS A 27 4.78 -4.27 -17.62
C LYS A 27 4.38 -3.22 -18.64
N ARG A 28 5.29 -2.29 -18.95
CA ARG A 28 5.12 -1.27 -19.99
C ARG A 28 6.39 -1.12 -20.81
N GLY A 29 6.40 -1.70 -22.01
CA GLY A 29 7.60 -1.81 -22.83
C GLY A 29 8.67 -2.63 -22.08
N ASN A 30 9.85 -2.04 -21.88
CA ASN A 30 10.96 -2.69 -21.16
C ASN A 30 10.95 -2.41 -19.64
N HIS A 31 9.96 -1.67 -19.14
CA HIS A 31 9.86 -1.35 -17.72
C HIS A 31 8.89 -2.31 -17.04
N VAL A 32 9.26 -2.73 -15.83
CA VAL A 32 8.44 -3.55 -14.93
C VAL A 32 8.25 -2.75 -13.64
N TYR A 33 7.01 -2.66 -13.20
CA TYR A 33 6.62 -2.03 -11.94
C TYR A 33 6.07 -3.12 -11.02
N GLU A 34 6.66 -3.28 -9.85
CA GLU A 34 6.35 -4.37 -8.93
C GLU A 34 5.49 -3.85 -7.78
N PHE A 35 4.46 -4.63 -7.44
CA PHE A 35 3.55 -4.35 -6.35
C PHE A 35 3.30 -5.58 -5.51
N GLU A 36 3.10 -5.37 -4.22
CA GLU A 36 2.66 -6.40 -3.29
C GLU A 36 1.28 -6.05 -2.75
N ILE A 37 0.37 -7.01 -2.80
CA ILE A 37 -1.00 -6.87 -2.30
C ILE A 37 -1.18 -7.84 -1.13
N TYR A 38 -1.62 -7.31 -0.01
CA TYR A 38 -2.01 -8.07 1.17
C TYR A 38 -3.52 -7.91 1.36
N ARG A 39 -4.24 -9.03 1.36
CA ARG A 39 -5.67 -9.07 1.68
C ARG A 39 -5.86 -9.73 3.04
N ALA A 40 -6.38 -8.97 3.99
CA ALA A 40 -7.03 -9.46 5.20
C ALA A 40 -8.55 -9.35 5.01
N SER A 41 -9.33 -9.97 5.89
CA SER A 41 -10.77 -10.20 5.69
C SER A 41 -11.62 -9.00 5.30
N ASP A 42 -11.21 -7.78 5.68
CA ASP A 42 -11.91 -6.53 5.39
C ASP A 42 -10.99 -5.44 4.82
N THR A 43 -9.72 -5.77 4.57
CA THR A 43 -8.68 -4.78 4.28
C THR A 43 -7.79 -5.27 3.15
N ILE A 44 -7.56 -4.40 2.16
CA ILE A 44 -6.55 -4.60 1.11
C ILE A 44 -5.47 -3.54 1.31
N SER A 45 -4.23 -3.99 1.51
CA SER A 45 -3.04 -3.13 1.56
C SER A 45 -2.21 -3.35 0.30
N VAL A 46 -1.74 -2.26 -0.30
CA VAL A 46 -0.95 -2.30 -1.53
C VAL A 46 0.34 -1.53 -1.33
N PHE A 47 1.45 -2.16 -1.70
CA PHE A 47 2.79 -1.60 -1.61
C PHE A 47 3.43 -1.58 -2.98
N TYR A 48 4.21 -0.54 -3.25
CA TYR A 48 5.14 -0.54 -4.38
C TYR A 48 6.45 -1.18 -3.93
N VAL A 49 7.04 -2.02 -4.77
CA VAL A 49 8.35 -2.62 -4.52
C VAL A 49 9.39 -1.89 -5.37
N ASP A 50 10.34 -1.24 -4.70
CA ASP A 50 11.42 -0.54 -5.40
C ASP A 50 12.45 -1.51 -6.00
N GLN A 51 13.37 -0.97 -6.81
CA GLN A 51 14.41 -1.77 -7.48
C GLN A 51 15.35 -2.51 -6.50
N SER A 52 15.35 -2.16 -5.22
CA SER A 52 16.12 -2.84 -4.17
C SER A 52 15.28 -3.88 -3.41
N GLY A 53 14.05 -4.15 -3.86
CA GLY A 53 13.11 -5.07 -3.21
C GLY A 53 12.45 -4.49 -1.96
N ARG A 54 12.49 -3.17 -1.73
CA ARG A 54 11.89 -2.57 -0.53
C ARG A 54 10.46 -2.16 -0.80
N GLN A 55 9.57 -2.56 0.10
CA GLN A 55 8.19 -2.12 0.12
C GLN A 55 8.09 -0.64 0.48
N GLN A 56 7.29 0.09 -0.29
CA GLN A 56 6.95 1.48 -0.06
C GLN A 56 5.43 1.60 0.01
N THR A 57 4.94 2.23 1.07
CA THR A 57 3.50 2.46 1.24
C THR A 57 3.05 3.50 0.22
N ILE A 58 1.91 3.24 -0.42
CA ILE A 58 1.29 4.16 -1.37
C ILE A 58 0.24 4.97 -0.61
N ALA A 59 0.35 6.29 -0.67
CA ALA A 59 -0.65 7.20 -0.07
C ALA A 59 -1.01 8.31 -1.07
N SER A 60 -2.19 8.92 -0.91
CA SER A 60 -2.54 10.08 -1.74
C SER A 60 -1.83 11.33 -1.22
N THR A 61 -1.37 12.18 -2.13
CA THR A 61 -0.78 13.48 -1.76
C THR A 61 -1.78 14.34 -1.00
N GLU A 62 -3.07 14.25 -1.36
CA GLU A 62 -4.14 14.99 -0.70
C GLU A 62 -4.27 14.59 0.78
N GLU A 63 -4.36 13.29 1.07
CA GLU A 63 -4.42 12.77 2.44
C GLU A 63 -3.19 13.20 3.26
N MET A 64 -2.00 13.10 2.68
CA MET A 64 -0.79 13.54 3.37
C MET A 64 -0.79 15.03 3.68
N LEU A 65 -1.38 15.86 2.80
CA LEU A 65 -1.50 17.30 3.03
C LEU A 65 -2.56 17.66 4.07
N THR A 66 -3.63 16.87 4.22
CA THR A 66 -4.66 17.11 5.26
C THR A 66 -4.14 16.81 6.66
N MET A 67 -3.16 15.92 6.78
CA MET A 67 -2.47 15.63 8.04
C MET A 67 -1.53 16.77 8.51
N LEU A 68 -1.16 17.68 7.62
CA LEU A 68 -0.28 18.82 7.94
C LEU A 68 -1.10 20.04 8.38
N VAL A 69 -0.83 20.54 9.58
CA VAL A 69 -1.58 21.67 10.16
C VAL A 69 -1.12 23.01 9.58
N TYR A 70 0.19 23.20 9.41
CA TYR A 70 0.76 24.49 9.03
C TYR A 70 0.99 24.60 7.52
N GLU A 71 0.62 25.75 6.93
CA GLU A 71 0.81 26.00 5.50
C GLU A 71 2.28 25.98 5.06
N ALA A 72 3.20 26.36 5.95
CA ALA A 72 4.63 26.25 5.70
C ALA A 72 5.07 24.78 5.48
N ASP A 73 4.53 23.86 6.28
CA ASP A 73 4.80 22.43 6.16
C ASP A 73 4.18 21.85 4.90
N LYS A 74 2.94 22.23 4.56
CA LYS A 74 2.29 21.86 3.29
C LYS A 74 3.10 22.31 2.09
N LYS A 75 3.61 23.55 2.10
CA LYS A 75 4.47 24.07 1.02
C LYS A 75 5.77 23.28 0.93
N ARG A 76 6.42 22.99 2.06
CA ARG A 76 7.63 22.17 2.09
C ARG A 76 7.36 20.75 1.58
N TYR A 77 6.23 20.16 1.94
CA TYR A 77 5.81 18.84 1.49
C TYR A 77 5.63 18.79 -0.03
N ARG A 78 4.91 19.76 -0.61
CA ARG A 78 4.75 19.87 -2.07
C ARG A 78 6.09 20.03 -2.79
N ASN A 79 7.05 20.74 -2.21
CA ASN A 79 8.40 20.83 -2.79
C ASN A 79 9.14 19.48 -2.83
N ILE A 80 8.78 18.53 -1.97
CA ILE A 80 9.37 17.19 -1.92
C ILE A 80 8.67 16.26 -2.91
N VAL A 81 7.33 16.24 -2.91
CA VAL A 81 6.55 15.28 -3.69
C VAL A 81 6.17 15.77 -5.09
N GLY A 82 6.35 17.05 -5.37
CA GLY A 82 5.96 17.68 -6.62
C GLY A 82 4.44 17.71 -6.82
N ASP A 83 4.03 17.61 -8.07
CA ASP A 83 2.62 17.59 -8.49
C ASP A 83 2.03 16.16 -8.55
N ALA A 84 2.73 15.16 -8.00
CA ALA A 84 2.26 13.79 -7.99
C ALA A 84 0.97 13.66 -7.17
N LYS A 85 0.03 12.85 -7.64
CA LYS A 85 -1.20 12.50 -6.93
C LYS A 85 -0.97 11.41 -5.89
N TRP A 86 0.00 10.54 -6.15
CA TRP A 86 0.38 9.45 -5.27
C TRP A 86 1.82 9.62 -4.80
N VAL A 87 2.05 9.28 -3.53
CA VAL A 87 3.36 9.32 -2.90
C VAL A 87 3.77 7.93 -2.45
N LEU A 88 5.07 7.73 -2.40
CA LEU A 88 5.71 6.54 -1.89
C LEU A 88 6.41 6.87 -0.58
N LEU A 89 6.09 6.09 0.47
CA LEU A 89 6.61 6.27 1.83
C LEU A 89 7.44 5.05 2.22
N ASP A 90 8.71 5.25 2.56
CA ASP A 90 9.64 4.17 2.94
C ASP A 90 9.65 3.85 4.45
N GLY A 91 8.79 4.50 5.24
CA GLY A 91 8.64 4.32 6.68
C GLY A 91 9.80 4.86 7.53
N LEU A 92 10.97 5.12 6.95
CA LEU A 92 12.19 5.43 7.71
C LEU A 92 12.62 6.89 7.61
N GLN A 93 12.41 7.59 6.48
CA GLN A 93 12.69 9.04 6.37
C GLN A 93 12.49 9.65 4.98
N SER A 94 12.29 8.84 3.93
CA SER A 94 12.15 9.38 2.57
C SER A 94 10.74 9.16 2.03
N GLN A 95 10.21 10.26 1.53
CA GLN A 95 8.97 10.29 0.78
C GLN A 95 9.24 10.97 -0.55
N ARG A 96 8.59 10.48 -1.60
CA ARG A 96 8.63 11.13 -2.92
C ARG A 96 7.30 10.97 -3.61
N GLY A 97 7.04 11.86 -4.56
CA GLY A 97 5.98 11.63 -5.53
C GLY A 97 6.32 10.41 -6.41
N MET A 98 5.29 9.68 -6.80
CA MET A 98 5.41 8.75 -7.91
C MET A 98 5.77 9.50 -9.20
N THR A 99 6.55 8.85 -10.07
CA THR A 99 6.69 9.33 -11.44
C THR A 99 5.37 9.13 -12.19
N ARG A 100 5.20 9.83 -13.32
CA ARG A 100 4.01 9.66 -14.15
C ARG A 100 3.80 8.21 -14.59
N GLU A 101 4.89 7.49 -14.88
CA GLU A 101 4.83 6.10 -15.30
C GLU A 101 4.45 5.16 -14.16
N GLU A 102 4.94 5.41 -12.94
CA GLU A 102 4.54 4.69 -11.74
C GLU A 102 3.06 4.92 -11.43
N GLU A 103 2.56 6.15 -11.54
CA GLU A 103 1.14 6.45 -11.36
C GLU A 103 0.26 5.72 -12.39
N LEU A 104 0.68 5.70 -13.66
CA LEU A 104 -0.06 4.98 -14.70
C LEU A 104 -0.06 3.46 -14.44
N ALA A 105 1.05 2.90 -13.97
CA ALA A 105 1.11 1.50 -13.59
C ALA A 105 0.19 1.20 -12.39
N PHE A 106 0.19 2.07 -11.38
CA PHE A 106 -0.67 1.94 -10.22
C PHE A 106 -2.16 2.07 -10.57
N TYR A 107 -2.53 3.02 -11.43
CA TYR A 107 -3.91 3.15 -11.91
C TYR A 107 -4.37 1.93 -12.70
N TYR A 108 -3.48 1.37 -13.55
CA TYR A 108 -3.78 0.13 -14.27
C TYR A 108 -4.01 -1.04 -13.31
N LEU A 109 -3.14 -1.20 -12.30
CA LEU A 109 -3.32 -2.21 -11.25
C LEU A 109 -4.64 -2.01 -10.51
N LYS A 110 -4.97 -0.77 -10.16
CA LYS A 110 -6.20 -0.44 -9.45
C LYS A 110 -7.44 -0.86 -10.23
N GLU A 111 -7.54 -0.43 -11.49
CA GLU A 111 -8.70 -0.70 -12.35
C GLU A 111 -8.88 -2.18 -12.69
N ASN A 112 -7.79 -2.95 -12.82
CA ASN A 112 -7.82 -4.32 -13.33
C ASN A 112 -7.69 -5.41 -12.25
N VAL A 113 -7.28 -5.06 -11.02
CA VAL A 113 -7.07 -6.03 -9.94
C VAL A 113 -7.72 -5.55 -8.65
N LEU A 114 -7.38 -4.36 -8.18
CA LEU A 114 -7.83 -3.91 -6.86
C LEU A 114 -9.33 -3.66 -6.80
N ASP A 115 -9.92 -3.08 -7.84
CA ASP A 115 -11.36 -2.77 -7.87
C ASP A 115 -12.21 -4.06 -7.85
N GLU A 116 -11.76 -5.13 -8.49
CA GLU A 116 -12.39 -6.46 -8.39
C GLU A 116 -12.25 -7.04 -6.98
N MET A 117 -11.04 -7.01 -6.40
CA MET A 117 -10.82 -7.50 -5.04
C MET A 117 -11.63 -6.74 -3.98
N VAL A 118 -11.84 -5.42 -4.17
CA VAL A 118 -12.70 -4.61 -3.31
C VAL A 118 -14.16 -5.03 -3.47
N ALA A 119 -14.65 -5.21 -4.71
CA ALA A 119 -16.02 -5.66 -4.95
C ALA A 119 -16.32 -7.03 -4.29
N GLU A 120 -15.34 -7.93 -4.24
CA GLU A 120 -15.46 -9.21 -3.52
C GLU A 120 -15.54 -9.07 -1.99
N LEU A 121 -15.02 -7.98 -1.41
CA LEU A 121 -15.14 -7.71 0.03
C LEU A 121 -16.52 -7.15 0.41
N GLU A 122 -17.21 -6.52 -0.54
CA GLU A 122 -18.53 -5.89 -0.33
C GLU A 122 -19.71 -6.84 -0.59
N ALA A 123 -19.45 -8.04 -1.14
CA ALA A 123 -20.45 -9.04 -1.52
C ALA A 123 -20.81 -10.01 -0.39
#